data_AF-A0A0N8WAW8-F1
#
_entry.id   AF-A0A0N8WAW8-F1
#
_cell.length_a   1.000
_cell.length_b   1.000
_cell.length_c   1.000
_cell.angle_alpha   90.00
_cell.angle_beta   90.00
_cell.angle_gamma   90.00
#
_symmetry.space_group_name_H-M   'P 1'
#
loop_
_entity.id
_entity.type
_entity.pdbx_description
1 polymer ?
#
loop_
_entity_poly.entity_id
_entity_poly.type
_entity_poly.pdbx_seq_one_letter_code
_entity_poly.pdbx_strand_id
1 'polypeptide(L)'
;MDVAKRREIGKATYGDVWEDVDLEVSFSPDTCKRCTQCIPESICPTGAIGFRDWKPTLDRERCFNCGLCSSACIGDVFRAHLGSLHFGGREVPIVVRQSDRLRAEKLAEDLKRRILDGSFKMTEMVDRISP
;
A
#
# COMPACT_ATOMS: atom_id res chain seq x y z
N MET A 1 -2.01 -14.91 -20.12
CA MET A 1 -0.79 -14.32 -20.70
C MET A 1 0.39 -15.10 -20.14
N ASP A 2 1.20 -15.71 -20.99
CA ASP A 2 2.28 -16.63 -20.59
C ASP A 2 3.48 -15.86 -20.01
N VAL A 3 4.01 -16.30 -18.86
CA VAL A 3 5.19 -15.71 -18.21
C VAL A 3 6.44 -15.90 -19.07
N ALA A 4 6.50 -16.96 -19.90
CA ALA A 4 7.63 -17.27 -20.76
C ALA A 4 7.88 -16.24 -21.88
N LYS A 5 6.92 -15.35 -22.16
CA LYS A 5 7.02 -14.32 -23.22
C LYS A 5 7.26 -12.91 -22.68
N ARG A 6 7.58 -12.76 -21.39
CA ARG A 6 7.89 -11.45 -20.81
C ARG A 6 9.24 -10.95 -21.35
N ARG A 7 9.26 -9.73 -21.88
CA ARG A 7 10.47 -9.01 -22.28
C ARG A 7 10.68 -7.84 -21.33
N GLU A 8 11.91 -7.63 -20.89
CA GLU A 8 12.28 -6.43 -20.13
C GLU A 8 11.98 -5.18 -20.97
N ILE A 9 11.30 -4.21 -20.36
CA ILE A 9 10.96 -2.93 -21.01
C ILE A 9 11.75 -1.75 -20.40
N GLY A 10 12.34 -1.92 -19.22
CA GLY A 10 13.10 -0.91 -18.48
C GLY A 10 13.51 -1.42 -17.10
N LYS A 11 14.29 -0.59 -16.38
CA LYS A 11 14.77 -0.88 -15.02
C LYS A 11 14.36 0.24 -14.07
N ALA A 12 14.09 -0.13 -12.83
CA ALA A 12 13.86 0.77 -11.71
C ALA A 12 14.44 0.13 -10.45
N THR A 13 14.74 0.94 -9.44
CA THR A 13 15.16 0.50 -8.11
C THR A 13 13.99 0.52 -7.14
N TYR A 14 14.18 -0.08 -5.97
CA TYR A 14 13.19 0.03 -4.88
C TYR A 14 13.09 1.47 -4.36
N GLY A 15 14.18 2.24 -4.43
CA GLY A 15 14.22 3.66 -4.08
C GLY A 15 13.31 4.48 -4.98
N ASP A 16 13.34 4.24 -6.29
CA ASP A 16 12.51 4.95 -7.28
C ASP A 16 10.99 4.88 -6.96
N VAL A 17 10.56 3.86 -6.21
CA VAL A 17 9.15 3.66 -5.82
C VAL A 17 8.85 4.20 -4.42
N TRP A 18 9.83 4.22 -3.52
CA TRP A 18 9.59 4.33 -2.08
C TRP A 18 10.48 5.33 -1.33
N GLU A 19 11.42 6.00 -1.98
CA GLU A 19 12.20 7.08 -1.38
C GLU A 19 11.42 8.39 -1.42
N ASP A 20 11.49 9.19 -0.35
CA ASP A 20 10.87 10.53 -0.24
C ASP A 20 9.37 10.61 -0.59
N VAL A 21 8.62 9.57 -0.23
CA VAL A 21 7.18 9.42 -0.50
C VAL A 21 6.42 8.98 0.73
N ASP A 22 5.10 9.16 0.70
CA ASP A 22 4.24 8.73 1.79
C ASP A 22 4.17 7.20 1.86
N LEU A 23 4.32 6.65 3.06
CA LEU A 23 4.10 5.23 3.36
C LEU A 23 2.67 4.95 3.85
N GLU A 24 1.94 5.98 4.30
CA GLU A 24 0.58 5.89 4.81
C GLU A 24 -0.38 6.74 4.00
N VAL A 25 -1.58 6.23 3.76
CA VAL A 25 -2.68 7.06 3.25
C VAL A 25 -3.22 7.92 4.38
N SER A 26 -3.09 9.24 4.24
CA SER A 26 -3.75 10.22 5.11
C SER A 26 -5.26 10.19 4.91
N PHE A 27 -6.01 10.31 6.02
CA PHE A 27 -7.48 10.22 6.02
C PHE A 27 -8.11 11.46 6.68
N SER A 28 -8.93 12.19 5.93
CA SER A 28 -9.55 13.45 6.34
C SER A 28 -11.05 13.45 6.02
N PRO A 29 -11.88 12.74 6.81
CA PRO A 29 -13.29 12.47 6.49
C PRO A 29 -14.16 13.73 6.35
N ASP A 30 -13.80 14.81 7.05
CA ASP A 30 -14.56 16.06 7.01
C ASP A 30 -14.41 16.84 5.69
N THR A 31 -13.46 16.45 4.83
CA THR A 31 -13.30 17.02 3.48
C THR A 31 -14.20 16.33 2.44
N CYS A 32 -15.02 15.37 2.86
CA CYS A 32 -15.89 14.59 1.98
C CYS A 32 -16.93 15.48 1.29
N LYS A 33 -16.92 15.47 -0.05
CA LYS A 33 -17.85 16.23 -0.89
C LYS A 33 -19.22 15.58 -1.09
N ARG A 34 -19.48 14.42 -0.47
CA ARG A 34 -20.74 13.65 -0.59
C ARG A 34 -21.15 13.41 -2.04
N CYS A 35 -20.23 12.83 -2.81
CA CYS A 35 -20.49 12.46 -4.20
C CYS A 35 -21.65 11.45 -4.29
N THR A 36 -22.38 11.42 -5.41
CA THR A 36 -23.45 10.45 -5.66
C THR A 36 -22.95 9.00 -5.61
N GLN A 37 -21.71 8.77 -6.04
CA GLN A 37 -21.03 7.47 -5.95
C GLN A 37 -19.62 7.67 -5.40
N CYS A 38 -19.25 6.91 -4.38
CA CYS A 38 -17.90 6.92 -3.83
C CYS A 38 -16.99 5.97 -4.62
N ILE A 39 -16.23 6.50 -5.58
CA ILE A 39 -15.27 5.70 -6.36
C ILE A 39 -14.21 5.04 -5.46
N PRO A 40 -13.61 5.73 -4.46
CA PRO A 40 -12.64 5.10 -3.56
C PRO A 40 -13.16 3.85 -2.83
N GLU A 41 -14.44 3.85 -2.44
CA GLU A 41 -15.07 2.70 -1.79
C GLU A 41 -15.17 1.50 -2.75
N SER A 42 -15.66 1.72 -3.97
CA SER A 42 -15.92 0.64 -4.92
C SER A 42 -14.65 -0.02 -5.49
N ILE A 43 -13.52 0.70 -5.50
CA ILE A 43 -12.25 0.18 -6.04
C ILE A 43 -11.28 -0.30 -4.95
N CYS A 44 -11.62 -0.17 -3.66
CA CYS A 44 -10.74 -0.59 -2.58
C CYS A 44 -10.59 -2.12 -2.57
N PRO A 45 -9.40 -2.68 -2.87
CA PRO A 45 -9.27 -4.14 -3.07
C PRO A 45 -9.45 -4.94 -1.78
N THR A 46 -9.36 -4.30 -0.61
CA THR A 46 -9.55 -4.94 0.70
C THR A 46 -10.88 -4.57 1.36
N GLY A 47 -11.70 -3.74 0.70
CA GLY A 47 -12.96 -3.24 1.27
C GLY A 47 -12.78 -2.41 2.54
N ALA A 48 -11.63 -1.75 2.70
CA ALA A 48 -11.29 -0.97 3.90
C ALA A 48 -12.04 0.37 4.02
N ILE A 49 -12.65 0.85 2.93
CA ILE A 49 -13.40 2.10 2.90
C ILE A 49 -14.89 1.79 3.04
N GLY A 50 -15.60 2.58 3.84
CA GLY A 50 -17.04 2.47 3.98
C GLY A 50 -17.67 3.78 4.47
N PHE A 51 -18.90 3.70 4.98
CA PHE A 51 -19.62 4.86 5.51
C PHE A 51 -20.30 4.56 6.85
N ARG A 52 -20.36 5.58 7.72
CA ARG A 52 -21.16 5.60 8.94
C ARG A 52 -21.76 7.00 9.09
N ASP A 53 -23.08 7.09 9.27
CA ASP A 53 -23.79 8.38 9.43
C ASP A 53 -23.43 9.40 8.34
N TRP A 54 -23.38 8.95 7.08
CA TRP A 54 -23.01 9.75 5.90
C TRP A 54 -21.58 10.30 5.89
N LYS A 55 -20.72 9.89 6.84
CA LYS A 55 -19.28 10.18 6.83
C LYS A 55 -18.49 8.97 6.34
N PRO A 56 -17.45 9.17 5.52
CA PRO A 56 -16.59 8.07 5.12
C PRO A 56 -15.85 7.51 6.34
N THR A 57 -15.54 6.23 6.32
CA THR A 57 -14.73 5.52 7.30
C THR A 57 -13.56 4.82 6.60
N LEU A 58 -12.47 4.60 7.34
CA LEU A 58 -11.31 3.86 6.86
C LEU A 58 -10.88 2.87 7.93
N ASP A 59 -11.00 1.59 7.62
CA ASP A 59 -10.54 0.48 8.43
C ASP A 59 -9.01 0.31 8.26
N ARG A 60 -8.24 0.65 9.29
CA ARG A 60 -6.78 0.60 9.27
C ARG A 60 -6.20 -0.81 9.36
N GLU A 61 -7.00 -1.79 9.80
CA GLU A 61 -6.56 -3.19 9.81
C GLU A 61 -6.63 -3.78 8.41
N ARG A 62 -7.71 -3.48 7.67
CA ARG A 62 -7.88 -3.91 6.27
C ARG A 62 -7.13 -3.02 5.27
N CYS A 63 -6.89 -1.76 5.57
CA CYS A 63 -6.14 -0.87 4.69
C CYS A 63 -4.65 -1.25 4.69
N PHE A 64 -4.09 -1.45 3.50
CA PHE A 64 -2.68 -1.81 3.30
C PHE A 64 -1.89 -0.70 2.59
N ASN A 65 -2.38 0.55 2.69
CA ASN A 65 -1.74 1.76 2.18
C ASN A 65 -1.39 1.77 0.68
N CYS A 66 -2.19 1.09 -0.14
CA CYS A 66 -1.91 0.99 -1.58
C CYS A 66 -2.01 2.32 -2.35
N GLY A 67 -2.71 3.33 -1.81
CA GLY A 67 -2.81 4.65 -2.41
C GLY A 67 -3.85 4.81 -3.52
N LEU A 68 -4.49 3.74 -4.00
CA LEU A 68 -5.47 3.84 -5.10
C LEU A 68 -6.60 4.85 -4.81
N CYS A 69 -7.08 4.91 -3.56
CA CYS A 69 -8.11 5.85 -3.14
C CYS A 69 -7.69 7.33 -3.26
N SER A 70 -6.40 7.67 -3.11
CA SER A 70 -5.93 9.06 -3.21
C SER A 70 -5.97 9.58 -4.65
N SER A 71 -5.76 8.70 -5.63
CA SER A 71 -5.91 9.05 -7.05
C SER A 71 -7.37 9.15 -7.52
N ALA A 72 -8.30 8.49 -6.81
CA ALA A 72 -9.69 8.36 -7.23
C ALA A 72 -10.67 9.31 -6.53
N CYS A 73 -10.32 9.81 -5.34
CA CYS A 73 -11.17 10.74 -4.61
C CYS A 73 -11.03 12.15 -5.19
N ILE A 74 -12.12 12.73 -5.70
CA ILE A 74 -12.15 14.14 -6.13
C ILE A 74 -12.18 15.14 -4.97
N GLY A 75 -12.32 14.64 -3.73
CA GLY A 75 -12.12 15.39 -2.51
C GLY A 75 -10.83 14.95 -1.82
N ASP A 76 -10.40 15.69 -0.81
CA ASP A 76 -9.14 15.43 -0.11
C ASP A 76 -9.29 14.41 1.04
N VAL A 77 -10.24 13.48 0.93
CA VAL A 77 -10.54 12.49 1.98
C VAL A 77 -9.38 11.52 2.15
N PHE A 78 -8.76 11.11 1.05
CA PHE A 78 -7.61 10.22 1.02
C PHE A 78 -6.46 10.92 0.31
N ARG A 79 -5.32 11.06 0.98
CA ARG A 79 -4.12 11.70 0.39
C ARG A 79 -2.88 10.86 0.60
N ALA A 80 -2.07 10.75 -0.43
CA ALA A 80 -0.75 10.14 -0.39
C ALA A 80 0.07 10.63 -1.59
N HIS A 81 1.28 11.12 -1.33
CA HIS A 81 2.31 11.34 -2.34
C HIS A 81 2.98 10.00 -2.67
N LEU A 82 2.62 9.41 -3.82
CA LEU A 82 3.10 8.09 -4.23
C LEU A 82 4.33 8.13 -5.16
N GLY A 83 4.77 9.33 -5.56
CA GLY A 83 5.88 9.51 -6.49
C GLY A 83 5.57 9.05 -7.92
N SER A 84 6.63 8.92 -8.70
CA SER A 84 6.56 8.61 -10.14
C SER A 84 7.80 7.84 -10.59
N LEU A 85 7.68 7.12 -11.70
CA LEU A 85 8.78 6.40 -12.35
C LEU A 85 9.15 7.09 -13.66
N HIS A 86 10.44 7.19 -13.93
CA HIS A 86 10.96 7.64 -15.22
C HIS A 86 11.10 6.43 -16.16
N PHE A 87 10.34 6.43 -17.25
CA PHE A 87 10.33 5.32 -18.20
C PHE A 87 10.23 5.83 -19.62
N GLY A 88 11.23 5.55 -20.48
CA GLY A 88 11.16 5.91 -21.90
C GLY A 88 11.01 7.41 -22.16
N GLY A 89 11.66 8.26 -21.36
CA GLY A 89 11.61 9.72 -21.50
C GLY A 89 10.34 10.38 -20.96
N ARG A 90 9.43 9.62 -20.34
CA ARG A 90 8.23 10.14 -19.68
C ARG A 90 8.25 9.83 -18.19
N GLU A 91 7.61 10.70 -17.43
CA GLU A 91 7.26 10.47 -16.04
C GLU A 91 5.92 9.72 -15.97
N VAL A 92 5.88 8.63 -15.21
CA VAL A 92 4.71 7.77 -15.04
C VAL A 92 4.33 7.78 -13.57
N PRO A 93 3.18 8.40 -13.19
CA PRO A 93 2.80 8.47 -11.80
C PRO A 93 2.46 7.09 -11.23
N ILE A 94 2.88 6.83 -10.00
CA ILE A 94 2.48 5.63 -9.26
C ILE A 94 1.12 5.92 -8.66
N VAL A 95 0.09 5.18 -9.09
CA VAL A 95 -1.29 5.34 -8.59
C VAL A 95 -1.70 4.25 -7.59
N VAL A 96 -0.95 3.15 -7.57
CA VAL A 96 -1.21 2.03 -6.66
C VAL A 96 0.08 1.28 -6.35
N ARG A 97 0.26 0.86 -5.10
CA ARG A 97 1.34 -0.04 -4.65
C ARG A 97 0.74 -1.34 -4.13
N GLN A 98 1.27 -2.48 -4.56
CA GLN A 98 0.78 -3.81 -4.17
C GLN A 98 1.42 -4.34 -2.87
N SER A 99 1.96 -3.46 -2.03
CA SER A 99 2.65 -3.83 -0.78
C SER A 99 2.45 -2.73 0.27
N ASP A 100 2.39 -3.12 1.55
CA ASP A 100 2.29 -2.21 2.69
C ASP A 100 3.65 -2.08 3.37
N ARG A 101 4.48 -1.14 2.87
CA ARG A 101 5.84 -0.94 3.38
C ARG A 101 5.83 -0.48 4.83
N LEU A 102 4.91 0.40 5.22
CA LEU A 102 4.79 0.88 6.60
C LEU A 102 4.56 -0.26 7.58
N ARG A 103 3.61 -1.16 7.28
CA ARG A 103 3.32 -2.30 8.14
C ARG A 103 4.46 -3.30 8.14
N ALA A 104 5.10 -3.54 7.00
CA ALA A 104 6.28 -4.41 6.92
C ALA A 104 7.43 -3.91 7.81
N GLU A 105 7.75 -2.61 7.77
CA GLU A 105 8.80 -2.01 8.61
C GLU A 105 8.45 -2.12 10.11
N LYS A 106 7.19 -1.84 10.48
CA LYS A 106 6.71 -2.01 11.87
C LYS A 106 6.86 -3.45 12.36
N LEU A 107 6.49 -4.43 11.53
CA LEU A 107 6.62 -5.85 11.85
C LEU A 107 8.08 -6.30 11.95
N ALA A 108 8.95 -5.77 11.08
CA ALA A 108 10.37 -6.06 11.12
C ALA A 108 11.03 -5.55 12.42
N GLU A 109 10.70 -4.32 12.85
CA GLU A 109 11.20 -3.78 14.11
C GLU A 109 10.61 -4.50 15.34
N ASP A 110 9.32 -4.89 15.29
CA ASP A 110 8.74 -5.73 16.35
C ASP A 110 9.46 -7.07 16.47
N LEU A 111 9.67 -7.76 15.35
CA LEU A 111 10.37 -9.04 15.32
C LEU A 111 11.80 -8.89 15.86
N LYS A 112 12.53 -7.86 15.40
CA LYS A 112 13.87 -7.55 15.87
C LYS A 112 13.90 -7.33 17.38
N ARG A 113 12.97 -6.52 17.92
CA ARG A 113 12.85 -6.30 19.36
C ARG A 113 12.66 -7.63 20.11
N ARG A 114 11.74 -8.48 19.63
CA ARG A 114 11.43 -9.76 20.28
C ARG A 114 12.58 -10.76 20.22
N ILE A 115 13.42 -10.68 19.19
CA ILE A 115 14.67 -11.47 19.11
C ILE A 115 15.67 -10.96 20.15
N LEU A 116 15.86 -9.63 20.24
CA LEU A 116 16.83 -9.02 21.15
C LEU A 116 16.45 -9.18 22.64
N ASP A 117 15.16 -9.16 22.96
CA ASP A 117 14.66 -9.35 24.33
C ASP A 117 14.41 -10.82 24.72
N GLY A 118 14.61 -11.75 23.78
CA GLY A 118 14.46 -13.19 23.98
C GLY A 118 13.01 -13.69 24.05
N SER A 119 12.00 -12.85 23.80
CA SER A 119 10.59 -13.25 23.75
C SER A 119 10.20 -13.98 22.46
N PHE A 120 10.98 -13.83 21.38
CA PHE A 120 10.85 -14.63 20.17
C PHE A 120 11.77 -15.85 20.21
N LYS A 121 11.18 -17.04 20.29
CA LYS A 121 11.90 -18.31 20.18
C LYS A 121 11.77 -18.85 18.77
N MET A 122 12.90 -19.06 18.09
CA MET A 122 12.90 -19.84 16.87
C MET A 122 12.49 -21.27 17.19
N THR A 123 11.53 -21.80 16.44
CA THR A 123 11.17 -23.21 16.52
C THR A 123 12.14 -24.03 15.69
N GLU A 124 12.22 -25.33 15.98
CA GLU A 124 12.91 -26.25 15.09
C GLU A 124 12.25 -26.23 13.70
N MET A 125 13.05 -26.50 12.68
CA MET A 125 12.59 -26.60 11.30
C MET A 125 11.58 -27.74 11.19
N VAL A 126 10.38 -27.42 10.71
CA VAL A 126 9.27 -28.38 10.65
C VAL A 126 9.47 -29.42 9.55
N ASP A 127 10.13 -29.07 8.45
CA ASP A 127 10.42 -30.01 7.37
C ASP A 127 11.56 -29.54 6.45
N ARG A 128 12.20 -30.48 5.75
CA ARG A 128 13.17 -30.19 4.67
C ARG A 128 12.52 -30.50 3.33
N ILE A 129 12.33 -29.47 2.49
CA ILE A 129 11.94 -29.67 1.10
C ILE A 129 13.10 -30.37 0.40
N SER A 130 12.93 -31.65 0.09
CA SER A 130 13.87 -32.40 -0.75
C SER A 130 13.71 -31.95 -2.22
N PRO A 131 14.80 -31.88 -2.99
CA PRO A 131 14.78 -31.42 -4.38
C PRO A 131 13.91 -32.28 -5.31
#